data_AF-A0A016WGU1-F1
#
_entry.id   AF-A0A016WGU1-F1
#
_cell.length_a   1.000
_cell.length_b   1.000
_cell.length_c   1.000
_cell.angle_alpha   90.00
_cell.angle_beta   90.00
_cell.angle_gamma   90.00
#
_symmetry.space_group_name_H-M   'P 1'
#
loop_
_entity.id
_entity.type
_entity.pdbx_description
1 polymer ?
#
loop_
_entity_poly.entity_id
_entity_poly.type
_entity_poly.pdbx_seq_one_letter_code
_entity_poly.pdbx_strand_id
1 'polypeptide(L)'
;MLLSFSTLELFANGNPFTLRLLADIEDLGKKLAGEREAFKALQVQLSASRAHADQLSTEKASLEEQLREALRERAELTNRGSLHREYEDELTRSELANDANASSEISQQMRDEFADAMEKVRTTTKLKNSLEEEMAQLKNEVVELQREVTSLRLNEANANLLVSEAKQKIDLYNELELDWQKKQLSMSEKIEELSEELEQAKARTQSEEVDALRKELAFTHSIIADQRRKEAALLEKIAALNSLPAEAITADAHRLSFGHREEKPRMYCDICEEFDQHETEDCPKQVSEEEAQPVTKKTPPPPREYCDYCEGKMFVRSRVRLNSSGYVPGVMNPLIVT
;
A
#
# COMPACT_ATOMS: atom_id res chain seq x y z
N MET A 1 42.87 153.57 74.40
CA MET A 1 43.92 154.52 74.82
C MET A 1 44.08 155.50 73.68
N LEU A 2 43.38 156.63 73.52
CA LEU A 2 42.90 157.70 74.41
C LEU A 2 44.01 158.41 75.20
N LEU A 3 44.12 159.73 74.92
CA LEU A 3 44.76 160.86 75.63
C LEU A 3 46.26 161.07 75.33
N SER A 4 46.79 162.26 75.00
CA SER A 4 46.29 163.64 75.12
C SER A 4 47.06 164.62 74.21
N PHE A 5 46.36 165.43 73.42
CA PHE A 5 46.81 166.77 73.01
C PHE A 5 45.85 167.76 73.65
N SER A 6 46.32 168.52 74.64
CA SER A 6 45.61 169.66 75.24
C SER A 6 46.64 170.59 75.86
N THR A 7 46.96 171.68 75.16
CA THR A 7 46.89 173.07 75.63
C THR A 7 47.64 173.95 74.64
N LEU A 8 46.91 174.61 73.74
CA LEU A 8 47.27 175.89 73.14
C LEU A 8 46.01 176.42 72.42
N GLU A 9 45.02 176.83 73.22
CA GLU A 9 44.06 177.87 72.84
C GLU A 9 44.53 179.15 73.53
N LEU A 10 45.06 180.09 72.75
CA LEU A 10 44.29 181.22 72.23
C LEU A 10 43.90 182.17 73.37
N PHE A 11 44.71 183.22 73.49
CA PHE A 11 44.18 184.53 73.82
C PHE A 11 42.98 184.76 72.91
N ALA A 12 41.80 184.81 73.51
CA ALA A 12 40.59 185.24 72.88
C ALA A 12 40.85 186.58 72.18
N ASN A 13 40.60 186.63 70.87
CA ASN A 13 39.75 187.67 70.30
C ASN A 13 39.29 187.25 68.89
N GLY A 14 38.00 186.90 68.86
CA GLY A 14 37.10 186.64 67.74
C GLY A 14 37.64 186.68 66.32
N ASN A 15 37.70 185.50 65.68
CA ASN A 15 37.73 185.38 64.23
C ASN A 15 36.85 184.19 63.77
N PRO A 16 35.79 184.39 62.96
CA PRO A 16 34.73 183.40 62.68
C PRO A 16 35.12 182.24 61.73
N PHE A 17 36.40 182.08 61.38
CA PHE A 17 36.87 181.04 60.44
C PHE A 17 37.17 179.68 61.12
N THR A 18 37.49 179.68 62.41
CA THR A 18 37.90 178.47 63.14
C THR A 18 36.74 177.57 63.55
N LEU A 19 35.54 178.12 63.74
CA LEU A 19 34.33 177.36 64.11
C LEU A 19 33.77 176.51 62.96
N ARG A 20 34.02 176.89 61.69
CA ARG A 20 33.57 176.10 60.52
C ARG A 20 34.42 174.85 60.32
N LEU A 21 35.73 174.96 60.54
CA LEU A 21 36.68 173.87 60.31
C LEU A 21 36.50 172.70 61.30
N LEU A 22 36.15 173.00 62.56
CA LEU A 22 35.88 171.98 63.58
C LEU A 22 34.61 171.17 63.28
N ALA A 23 33.57 171.79 62.74
CA ALA A 23 32.35 171.10 62.33
C ALA A 23 32.59 170.14 61.15
N ASP A 24 33.38 170.56 60.16
CA ASP A 24 33.70 169.73 58.99
C ASP A 24 34.58 168.51 59.36
N ILE A 25 35.48 168.65 60.34
CA ILE A 25 36.29 167.54 60.86
C ILE A 25 35.43 166.53 61.63
N GLU A 26 34.47 166.99 62.42
CA GLU A 26 33.56 166.10 63.16
C GLU A 26 32.64 165.32 62.22
N ASP A 27 32.15 165.95 61.15
CA ASP A 27 31.27 165.34 60.16
C ASP A 27 32.02 164.32 59.28
N LEU A 28 33.27 164.61 58.92
CA LEU A 28 34.17 163.64 58.26
C LEU A 28 34.51 162.46 59.18
N GLY A 29 34.69 162.70 60.48
CA GLY A 29 34.90 161.64 61.47
C GLY A 29 33.72 160.68 61.59
N LYS A 30 32.49 161.22 61.57
CA LYS A 30 31.24 160.42 61.57
C LYS A 30 31.07 159.64 60.28
N LYS A 31 31.36 160.22 59.12
CA LYS A 31 31.34 159.51 57.82
C LYS A 31 32.38 158.39 57.77
N LEU A 32 33.61 158.64 58.21
CA LEU A 32 34.66 157.62 58.23
C LEU A 32 34.33 156.47 59.20
N ALA A 33 33.70 156.77 60.35
CA ALA A 33 33.21 155.75 61.27
C ALA A 33 32.08 154.91 60.65
N GLY A 34 31.14 155.57 59.94
CA GLY A 34 30.06 154.89 59.20
C GLY A 34 30.58 154.02 58.06
N GLU A 35 31.55 154.51 57.28
CA GLU A 35 32.21 153.74 56.22
C GLU A 35 33.05 152.59 56.78
N ARG A 36 33.68 152.77 57.95
CA ARG A 36 34.45 151.71 58.61
C ARG A 36 33.54 150.61 59.19
N GLU A 37 32.40 150.98 59.77
CA GLU A 37 31.39 150.02 60.21
C GLU A 37 30.73 149.31 59.00
N ALA A 38 30.45 150.03 57.91
CA ALA A 38 29.95 149.45 56.66
C ALA A 38 30.98 148.48 56.03
N PHE A 39 32.27 148.83 56.04
CA PHE A 39 33.33 147.96 55.56
C PHE A 39 33.47 146.70 56.40
N LYS A 40 33.40 146.80 57.73
CA LYS A 40 33.37 145.62 58.62
C LYS A 40 32.13 144.76 58.35
N ALA A 41 30.95 145.36 58.17
CA ALA A 41 29.71 144.63 57.88
C ALA A 41 29.80 143.90 56.53
N LEU A 42 30.34 144.56 55.49
CA LEU A 42 30.63 143.96 54.19
C LEU A 42 31.68 142.85 54.28
N GLN A 43 32.71 143.02 55.11
CA GLN A 43 33.74 142.00 55.32
C GLN A 43 33.18 140.75 56.01
N VAL A 44 32.26 140.92 56.96
CA VAL A 44 31.53 139.81 57.61
C VAL A 44 30.53 139.16 56.65
N GLN A 45 29.83 139.94 55.81
CA GLN A 45 28.97 139.38 54.76
C GLN A 45 29.78 138.61 53.71
N LEU A 46 30.96 139.10 53.33
CA LEU A 46 31.83 138.43 52.37
C LEU A 46 32.40 137.13 52.95
N SER A 47 32.81 137.12 54.22
CA SER A 47 33.27 135.89 54.89
C SER A 47 32.14 134.88 55.07
N ALA A 48 30.93 135.33 55.41
CA ALA A 48 29.75 134.48 55.49
C ALA A 48 29.33 133.92 54.12
N SER A 49 29.35 134.75 53.07
CA SER A 49 29.08 134.32 51.69
C SER A 49 30.14 133.36 51.18
N ARG A 50 31.40 133.53 51.57
CA ARG A 50 32.51 132.62 51.23
C ARG A 50 32.37 131.28 51.94
N ALA A 51 32.07 131.28 53.24
CA ALA A 51 31.80 130.06 54.00
C ALA A 51 30.59 129.30 53.44
N HIS A 52 29.54 130.01 53.03
CA HIS A 52 28.37 129.40 52.38
C HIS A 52 28.69 128.83 50.99
N ALA A 53 29.54 129.50 50.20
CA ALA A 53 30.02 128.98 48.93
C ALA A 53 30.90 127.74 49.10
N ASP A 54 31.77 127.72 50.11
CA ASP A 54 32.60 126.56 50.46
C ASP A 54 31.73 125.39 50.94
N GLN A 55 30.70 125.64 51.76
CA GLN A 55 29.74 124.64 52.19
C GLN A 55 28.98 124.03 51.01
N LEU A 56 28.41 124.85 50.12
CA LEU A 56 27.75 124.39 48.90
C LEU A 56 28.70 123.65 47.95
N SER A 57 29.97 124.06 47.89
CA SER A 57 31.00 123.36 47.11
C SER A 57 31.27 121.97 47.67
N THR A 58 31.40 121.83 49.00
CA THR A 58 31.56 120.53 49.65
C THR A 58 30.31 119.65 49.53
N GLU A 59 29.12 120.23 49.63
CA GLU A 59 27.85 119.52 49.45
C GLU A 59 27.68 119.05 48.00
N LYS A 60 27.98 119.91 47.02
CA LYS A 60 28.01 119.55 45.61
C LYS A 60 29.00 118.42 45.34
N ALA A 61 30.22 118.49 45.88
CA ALA A 61 31.22 117.43 45.72
C ALA A 61 30.76 116.11 46.34
N SER A 62 30.09 116.16 47.50
CA SER A 62 29.51 114.99 48.16
C SER A 62 28.38 114.36 47.35
N LEU A 63 27.44 115.18 46.85
CA LEU A 63 26.34 114.73 46.00
C LEU A 63 26.82 114.19 44.66
N GLU A 64 27.84 114.79 44.05
CA GLU A 64 28.47 114.27 42.84
C GLU A 64 29.13 112.90 43.08
N GLU A 65 29.76 112.68 44.24
CA GLU A 65 30.30 111.36 44.57
C GLU A 65 29.21 110.32 44.84
N GLN A 66 28.14 110.69 45.55
CA GLN A 66 26.97 109.81 45.74
C GLN A 66 26.32 109.44 44.41
N LEU A 67 26.22 110.38 43.47
CA LEU A 67 25.70 110.11 42.14
C LEU A 67 26.63 109.16 41.36
N ARG A 68 27.96 109.35 41.44
CA ARG A 68 28.92 108.41 40.84
C ARG A 68 28.77 107.01 41.42
N GLU A 69 28.66 106.89 42.74
CA GLU A 69 28.50 105.61 43.42
C GLU A 69 27.18 104.92 43.03
N ALA A 70 26.06 105.65 43.05
CA ALA A 70 24.77 105.13 42.60
C ALA A 70 24.79 104.70 41.12
N LEU A 71 25.54 105.39 40.26
CA LEU A 71 25.74 104.98 38.87
C LEU A 71 26.60 103.72 38.76
N ARG A 72 27.66 103.58 39.58
CA ARG A 72 28.47 102.35 39.67
C ARG A 72 27.63 101.17 40.14
N GLU A 73 26.91 101.31 41.25
CA GLU A 73 26.01 100.28 41.78
C GLU A 73 24.93 99.88 40.77
N ARG A 74 24.32 100.85 40.08
CA ARG A 74 23.34 100.56 39.03
C ARG A 74 23.96 99.76 37.89
N ALA A 75 25.17 100.12 37.45
CA ALA A 75 25.90 99.41 36.41
C ALA A 75 26.23 97.97 36.83
N GLU A 76 26.68 97.77 38.08
CA GLU A 76 26.95 96.45 38.65
C GLU A 76 25.69 95.59 38.74
N LEU A 77 24.56 96.14 39.20
CA LEU A 77 23.28 95.43 39.25
C LEU A 77 22.79 95.03 37.86
N THR A 78 22.95 95.89 36.85
CA THR A 78 22.63 95.53 35.46
C THR A 78 23.52 94.41 34.93
N ASN A 79 24.83 94.45 35.22
CA ASN A 79 25.75 93.37 34.82
C ASN A 79 25.39 92.05 35.51
N ARG A 80 25.10 92.08 36.82
CA ARG A 80 24.67 90.89 37.57
C ARG A 80 23.37 90.32 37.03
N GLY A 81 22.42 91.18 36.67
CA GLY A 81 21.17 90.78 36.03
C GLY A 81 21.37 90.18 34.64
N SER A 82 22.34 90.69 33.86
CA SER A 82 22.71 90.12 32.55
C SER A 82 23.34 88.74 32.70
N LEU A 83 24.34 88.60 33.59
CA LEU A 83 25.00 87.34 33.89
C LEU A 83 24.03 86.28 34.43
N HIS A 84 23.09 86.68 35.29
CA HIS A 84 22.07 85.77 35.79
C HIS A 84 21.14 85.28 34.68
N ARG A 85 20.69 86.19 33.80
CA ARG A 85 19.89 85.82 32.62
C ARG A 85 20.63 84.88 31.68
N GLU A 86 21.89 85.16 31.38
CA GLU A 86 22.72 84.27 30.55
C GLU A 86 22.86 82.88 31.16
N TYR A 87 23.05 82.79 32.48
CA TYR A 87 23.11 81.51 33.19
C TYR A 87 21.77 80.76 33.17
N GLU A 88 20.64 81.46 33.37
CA GLU A 88 19.30 80.87 33.26
C GLU A 88 19.00 80.39 31.83
N ASP A 89 19.38 81.18 30.82
CA ASP A 89 19.24 80.82 29.40
C ASP A 89 20.11 79.61 29.03
N GLU A 90 21.31 79.50 29.60
CA GLU A 90 22.20 78.36 29.39
C GLU A 90 21.69 77.09 30.10
N LEU A 91 21.18 77.22 31.33
CA LEU A 91 20.56 76.11 32.05
C LEU A 91 19.32 75.58 31.33
N THR A 92 18.41 76.47 30.92
CA THR A 92 17.22 76.09 30.16
C THR A 92 17.56 75.49 28.80
N ARG A 93 18.59 75.98 28.10
CA ARG A 93 19.11 75.32 26.89
C ARG A 93 19.63 73.92 27.17
N SER A 94 20.36 73.73 28.27
CA SER A 94 20.87 72.41 28.65
C SER A 94 19.73 71.44 28.97
N GLU A 95 18.72 71.87 29.74
CA GLU A 95 17.53 71.08 30.05
C GLU A 95 16.77 70.68 28.79
N LEU A 96 16.48 71.64 27.90
CA LEU A 96 15.80 71.36 26.62
C LEU A 96 16.61 70.42 25.71
N ALA A 97 17.93 70.55 25.70
CA ALA A 97 18.80 69.65 24.94
C ALA A 97 18.77 68.23 25.52
N ASN A 98 18.78 68.09 26.85
CA ASN A 98 18.68 66.80 27.52
C ASN A 98 17.31 66.15 27.27
N ASP A 99 16.22 66.91 27.37
CA ASP A 99 14.87 66.43 27.09
C ASP A 99 14.69 66.02 25.63
N ALA A 100 15.24 66.81 24.69
CA ALA A 100 15.23 66.47 23.27
C ALA A 100 16.03 65.19 22.97
N ASN A 101 17.19 65.02 23.61
CA ASN A 101 18.00 63.81 23.49
C ASN A 101 17.27 62.60 24.07
N ALA A 102 16.71 62.70 25.28
CA ALA A 102 15.94 61.63 25.91
C ALA A 102 14.72 61.25 25.06
N SER A 103 13.99 62.23 24.52
CA SER A 103 12.86 61.98 23.62
C SER A 103 13.29 61.30 22.31
N SER A 104 14.46 61.66 21.77
CA SER A 104 15.04 61.02 20.58
C SER A 104 15.43 59.57 20.85
N GLU A 105 16.10 59.31 21.98
CA GLU A 105 16.48 57.97 22.44
C GLU A 105 15.25 57.07 22.64
N ILE A 106 14.21 57.57 23.32
CA ILE A 106 12.94 56.83 23.48
C ILE A 106 12.32 56.51 22.12
N SER A 107 12.30 57.49 21.20
CA SER A 107 11.75 57.28 19.86
C SER A 107 12.55 56.26 19.06
N GLN A 108 13.88 56.21 19.24
CA GLN A 108 14.74 55.23 18.61
C GLN A 108 14.52 53.84 19.20
N GLN A 109 14.47 53.70 20.53
CA GLN A 109 14.16 52.44 21.20
C GLN A 109 12.81 51.86 20.74
N MET A 110 11.76 52.69 20.66
CA MET A 110 10.46 52.25 20.15
C MET A 110 10.51 51.76 18.70
N ARG A 111 11.32 52.40 17.85
CA ARG A 111 11.51 51.95 16.45
C ARG A 111 12.24 50.61 16.40
N ASP A 112 13.28 50.45 17.20
CA ASP A 112 14.08 49.23 17.24
C ASP A 112 13.26 48.05 17.80
N GLU A 113 12.51 48.26 18.88
CA GLU A 113 11.59 47.25 19.44
C GLU A 113 10.48 46.87 18.46
N PHE A 114 9.95 47.85 17.72
CA PHE A 114 8.95 47.58 16.69
C PHE A 114 9.54 46.78 15.53
N ALA A 115 10.77 47.09 15.10
CA ALA A 115 11.48 46.33 14.08
C ALA A 115 11.74 44.87 14.52
N ASP A 116 12.18 44.69 15.77
CA ASP A 116 12.39 43.38 16.38
C ASP A 116 11.08 42.57 16.48
N ALA A 117 9.98 43.23 16.88
CA ALA A 117 8.66 42.61 16.92
C ALA A 117 8.19 42.18 15.53
N MET A 118 8.39 43.02 14.52
CA MET A 118 8.05 42.70 13.13
C MET A 118 8.87 41.52 12.58
N GLU A 119 10.17 41.44 12.87
CA GLU A 119 10.97 40.29 12.45
C GLU A 119 10.59 39.01 13.19
N LYS A 120 10.23 39.09 14.48
CA LYS A 120 9.65 37.95 15.24
C LYS A 120 8.32 37.50 14.63
N VAL A 121 7.43 38.41 14.25
CA VAL A 121 6.18 38.08 13.56
C VAL A 121 6.49 37.40 12.22
N ARG A 122 7.47 37.92 11.47
CA ARG A 122 7.84 37.36 10.17
C ARG A 122 8.41 35.94 10.29
N THR A 123 9.31 35.72 11.23
CA THR A 123 9.92 34.41 11.48
C THR A 123 8.91 33.40 12.01
N THR A 124 8.05 33.79 12.96
CA THR A 124 6.97 32.92 13.46
C THR A 124 5.94 32.59 12.37
N THR A 125 5.61 33.54 11.49
CA THR A 125 4.71 33.28 10.34
C THR A 125 5.32 32.28 9.37
N LYS A 126 6.62 32.37 9.08
CA LYS A 126 7.32 31.37 8.26
C LYS A 126 7.30 29.98 8.90
N LEU A 127 7.60 29.89 10.19
CA LEU A 127 7.56 28.61 10.92
C LEU A 127 6.15 28.02 10.93
N LYS A 128 5.13 28.85 11.14
CA LYS A 128 3.71 28.44 11.06
C LYS A 128 3.39 27.86 9.69
N ASN A 129 3.75 28.55 8.60
CA ASN A 129 3.49 28.06 7.25
C ASN A 129 4.22 26.73 6.96
N SER A 130 5.47 26.60 7.42
CA SER A 130 6.24 25.34 7.30
C SER A 130 5.54 24.19 8.04
N LEU A 131 5.07 24.44 9.27
CA LEU A 131 4.35 23.44 10.05
C LEU A 131 3.00 23.09 9.42
N GLU A 132 2.29 24.05 8.85
CA GLU A 132 1.04 23.82 8.12
C GLU A 132 1.26 22.96 6.86
N GLU A 133 2.37 23.16 6.15
CA GLU A 133 2.77 22.35 5.00
C GLU A 133 3.11 20.91 5.41
N GLU A 134 3.94 20.71 6.45
CA GLU A 134 4.26 19.39 7.01
C GLU A 134 2.98 18.67 7.50
N MET A 135 2.08 19.38 8.18
CA MET A 135 0.79 18.83 8.61
C MET A 135 -0.09 18.43 7.43
N ALA A 136 -0.06 19.16 6.31
CA ALA A 136 -0.79 18.80 5.10
C ALA A 136 -0.18 17.55 4.42
N GLN A 137 1.15 17.46 4.37
CA GLN A 137 1.86 16.30 3.83
C GLN A 137 1.55 15.04 4.65
N LEU A 138 1.66 15.11 5.98
CA LEU A 138 1.35 13.98 6.87
C LEU A 138 -0.12 13.55 6.76
N LYS A 139 -1.06 14.50 6.61
CA LYS A 139 -2.47 14.16 6.38
C LYS A 139 -2.67 13.38 5.07
N ASN A 140 -2.00 13.79 3.99
CA ASN A 140 -2.07 13.09 2.72
C ASN A 140 -1.45 11.68 2.81
N GLU A 141 -0.31 11.56 3.49
CA GLU A 141 0.34 10.26 3.71
C GLU A 141 -0.55 9.30 4.52
N VAL A 142 -1.21 9.79 5.57
CA VAL A 142 -2.18 9.00 6.33
C VAL A 142 -3.33 8.50 5.44
N VAL A 143 -3.84 9.33 4.54
CA VAL A 143 -4.91 8.93 3.61
C VAL A 143 -4.43 7.85 2.63
N GLU A 144 -3.23 7.99 2.06
CA GLU A 144 -2.68 6.98 1.15
C GLU A 144 -2.37 5.66 1.88
N LEU A 145 -1.78 5.71 3.08
CA LEU A 145 -1.55 4.52 3.90
C LEU A 145 -2.87 3.84 4.28
N GLN A 146 -3.92 4.59 4.60
CA GLN A 146 -5.25 4.02 4.83
C GLN A 146 -5.79 3.33 3.58
N ARG A 147 -5.62 3.92 2.40
CA ARG A 147 -6.01 3.31 1.12
C ARG A 147 -5.23 2.02 0.86
N GLU A 148 -3.93 2.01 1.09
CA GLU A 148 -3.09 0.83 0.95
C GLU A 148 -3.50 -0.29 1.92
N VAL A 149 -3.76 0.04 3.19
CA VAL A 149 -4.25 -0.92 4.18
C VAL A 149 -5.57 -1.54 3.75
N THR A 150 -6.50 -0.75 3.21
CA THR A 150 -7.78 -1.30 2.71
C THR A 150 -7.58 -2.23 1.51
N SER A 151 -6.66 -1.88 0.59
CA SER A 151 -6.29 -2.72 -0.56
C SER A 151 -5.66 -4.04 -0.11
N LEU A 152 -4.72 -4.00 0.84
CA LEU A 152 -4.08 -5.19 1.38
C LEU A 152 -5.07 -6.11 2.10
N ARG A 153 -6.02 -5.56 2.86
CA ARG A 153 -7.09 -6.34 3.50
C ARG A 153 -8.00 -7.03 2.47
N LEU A 154 -8.31 -6.35 1.36
CA LEU A 154 -9.08 -6.95 0.27
C LEU A 154 -8.30 -8.10 -0.39
N ASN A 155 -7.01 -7.89 -0.64
CA ASN A 155 -6.14 -8.92 -1.21
C ASN A 155 -5.98 -10.13 -0.28
N GLU A 156 -5.84 -9.90 1.02
CA GLU A 156 -5.81 -10.95 2.04
C GLU A 156 -7.11 -11.76 2.05
N ALA A 157 -8.27 -11.09 2.01
CA ALA A 157 -9.57 -11.76 1.92
C ALA A 157 -9.69 -12.62 0.65
N ASN A 158 -9.28 -12.09 -0.51
CA ASN A 158 -9.27 -12.83 -1.77
C ASN A 158 -8.32 -14.04 -1.73
N ALA A 159 -7.12 -13.87 -1.16
CA ALA A 159 -6.17 -14.96 -1.00
C ALA A 159 -6.73 -16.07 -0.09
N ASN A 160 -7.38 -15.69 1.01
CA ASN A 160 -8.02 -16.64 1.92
C ASN A 160 -9.15 -17.42 1.24
N LEU A 161 -9.95 -16.77 0.39
CA LEU A 161 -10.98 -17.44 -0.42
C LEU A 161 -10.35 -18.46 -1.38
N LEU A 162 -9.31 -18.06 -2.13
CA LEU A 162 -8.61 -18.97 -3.05
C LEU A 162 -7.99 -20.17 -2.32
N VAL A 163 -7.39 -19.95 -1.14
CA VAL A 163 -6.86 -21.04 -0.31
C VAL A 163 -7.97 -21.97 0.17
N SER A 164 -9.12 -21.43 0.58
CA SER A 164 -10.29 -22.22 0.97
C SER A 164 -10.83 -23.06 -0.18
N GLU A 165 -10.96 -22.48 -1.37
CA GLU A 165 -11.39 -23.21 -2.58
C GLU A 165 -10.40 -24.31 -2.97
N ALA A 166 -9.10 -24.05 -2.88
CA ALA A 166 -8.06 -25.03 -3.15
C ALA A 166 -8.13 -26.20 -2.15
N LYS A 167 -8.33 -25.91 -0.86
CA LYS A 167 -8.51 -26.94 0.18
C LYS A 167 -9.73 -27.82 -0.11
N GLN A 168 -10.88 -27.22 -0.42
CA GLN A 168 -12.10 -27.97 -0.77
C GLN A 168 -11.87 -28.89 -1.98
N LYS A 169 -11.16 -28.41 -3.01
CA LYS A 169 -10.81 -29.25 -4.17
C LYS A 169 -9.90 -30.41 -3.78
N ILE A 170 -8.88 -30.18 -2.95
CA ILE A 170 -7.98 -31.22 -2.45
C ILE A 170 -8.77 -32.27 -1.66
N ASP A 171 -9.68 -31.85 -0.79
CA ASP A 171 -10.51 -32.76 0.00
C ASP A 171 -11.38 -33.65 -0.92
N LEU A 172 -12.02 -33.06 -1.94
CA LEU A 172 -12.79 -33.81 -2.94
C LEU A 172 -11.92 -34.79 -3.75
N TYR A 173 -10.71 -34.39 -4.13
CA TYR A 173 -9.77 -35.29 -4.82
C TYR A 173 -9.35 -36.46 -3.93
N ASN A 174 -9.11 -36.22 -2.64
CA ASN A 174 -8.76 -37.27 -1.68
C ASN A 174 -9.93 -38.24 -1.45
N GLU A 175 -11.16 -37.75 -1.37
CA GLU A 175 -12.36 -38.60 -1.28
C GLU A 175 -12.52 -39.48 -2.52
N LEU A 176 -12.35 -38.89 -3.72
CA LEU A 176 -12.44 -39.63 -4.98
C LEU A 176 -11.35 -40.71 -5.11
N GLU A 177 -10.12 -40.37 -4.71
CA GLU A 177 -9.00 -41.31 -4.69
C GLU A 177 -9.28 -42.48 -3.72
N LEU A 178 -9.79 -42.18 -2.52
CA LEU A 178 -10.16 -43.20 -1.54
C LEU A 178 -11.27 -44.13 -2.07
N ASP A 179 -12.29 -43.58 -2.71
CA ASP A 179 -13.37 -44.37 -3.29
C ASP A 179 -12.91 -45.22 -4.49
N TRP A 180 -11.97 -44.70 -5.29
CA TRP A 180 -11.34 -45.46 -6.36
C TRP A 180 -10.53 -46.63 -5.81
N GLN A 181 -9.73 -46.41 -4.75
CA GLN A 181 -8.97 -47.45 -4.06
C GLN A 181 -9.89 -48.52 -3.47
N LYS A 182 -10.99 -48.13 -2.79
CA LYS A 182 -11.99 -49.09 -2.28
C LYS A 182 -12.60 -49.93 -3.40
N LYS A 183 -12.95 -49.30 -4.53
CA LYS A 183 -13.50 -50.01 -5.68
C LYS A 183 -12.48 -50.97 -6.30
N GLN A 184 -11.22 -50.57 -6.39
CA GLN A 184 -10.14 -51.43 -6.87
C GLN A 184 -9.95 -52.64 -5.95
N LEU A 185 -9.92 -52.43 -4.63
CA LEU A 185 -9.85 -53.51 -3.65
C LEU A 185 -11.05 -54.46 -3.78
N SER A 186 -12.28 -53.94 -3.83
CA SER A 186 -13.49 -54.76 -4.01
C SER A 186 -13.47 -55.57 -5.31
N MET A 187 -12.95 -55.00 -6.40
CA MET A 187 -12.77 -55.75 -7.65
C MET A 187 -11.69 -56.83 -7.52
N SER A 188 -10.59 -56.55 -6.82
CA SER A 188 -9.53 -57.54 -6.56
C SER A 188 -10.05 -58.70 -5.73
N GLU A 189 -10.77 -58.41 -4.64
CA GLU A 189 -11.43 -59.42 -3.80
C GLU A 189 -12.40 -60.27 -4.63
N LYS A 190 -13.22 -59.64 -5.49
CA LYS A 190 -14.13 -60.38 -6.37
C LYS A 190 -13.40 -61.28 -7.38
N ILE A 191 -12.26 -60.83 -7.90
CA ILE A 191 -11.42 -61.64 -8.81
C ILE A 191 -10.83 -62.83 -8.06
N GLU A 192 -10.34 -62.63 -6.83
CA GLU A 192 -9.84 -63.71 -5.98
C GLU A 192 -10.93 -64.73 -5.67
N GLU A 193 -12.12 -64.28 -5.23
CA GLU A 193 -13.29 -65.15 -5.00
C GLU A 193 -13.65 -65.99 -6.23
N LEU A 194 -13.77 -65.35 -7.41
CA LEU A 194 -14.11 -66.07 -8.65
C LEU A 194 -12.99 -67.02 -9.09
N SER A 195 -11.73 -66.68 -8.79
CA SER A 195 -10.59 -67.55 -9.08
C SER A 195 -10.62 -68.79 -8.19
N GLU A 196 -10.94 -68.64 -6.91
CA GLU A 196 -11.13 -69.76 -5.98
C GLU A 196 -12.32 -70.64 -6.38
N GLU A 197 -13.46 -70.03 -6.73
CA GLU A 197 -14.64 -70.77 -7.23
C GLU A 197 -14.31 -71.56 -8.50
N LEU A 198 -13.55 -70.97 -9.42
CA LEU A 198 -13.11 -71.62 -10.65
C LEU A 198 -12.19 -72.81 -10.37
N GLU A 199 -11.20 -72.65 -9.48
CA GLU A 199 -10.31 -73.75 -9.11
C GLU A 199 -11.05 -74.88 -8.39
N GLN A 200 -12.02 -74.55 -7.52
CA GLN A 200 -12.89 -75.56 -6.91
C GLN A 200 -13.73 -76.30 -7.94
N ALA A 201 -14.30 -75.58 -8.92
CA ALA A 201 -15.08 -76.19 -9.99
C ALA A 201 -14.21 -77.12 -10.85
N LYS A 202 -13.01 -76.69 -11.23
CA LYS A 202 -12.05 -77.54 -11.95
C LYS A 202 -11.65 -78.78 -11.17
N ALA A 203 -11.40 -78.65 -9.87
CA ALA A 203 -11.05 -79.79 -9.01
C ALA A 203 -12.21 -80.80 -8.93
N ARG A 204 -13.47 -80.33 -8.84
CA ARG A 204 -14.65 -81.19 -8.87
C ARG A 204 -14.80 -81.92 -10.20
N THR A 205 -14.72 -81.21 -11.33
CA THR A 205 -14.84 -81.84 -12.66
C THR A 205 -13.72 -82.86 -12.91
N GLN A 206 -12.47 -82.52 -12.55
CA GLN A 206 -11.35 -83.46 -12.66
C GLN A 206 -11.56 -84.70 -11.78
N SER A 207 -12.06 -84.53 -10.55
CA SER A 207 -12.37 -85.68 -9.68
C SER A 207 -13.47 -86.56 -10.27
N GLU A 208 -14.54 -85.97 -10.80
CA GLU A 208 -15.65 -86.70 -11.43
C GLU A 208 -15.19 -87.47 -12.69
N GLU A 209 -14.38 -86.83 -13.54
CA GLU A 209 -13.77 -87.47 -14.71
C GLU A 209 -12.85 -88.62 -14.32
N VAL A 210 -11.98 -88.42 -13.32
CA VAL A 210 -11.10 -89.48 -12.81
C VAL A 210 -11.90 -90.65 -12.25
N ASP A 211 -12.97 -90.38 -11.51
CA ASP A 211 -13.83 -91.44 -10.96
C ASP A 211 -14.65 -92.16 -12.04
N ALA A 212 -15.06 -91.47 -13.10
CA ALA A 212 -15.69 -92.09 -14.27
C ALA A 212 -14.72 -93.03 -14.99
N LEU A 213 -13.48 -92.57 -15.25
CA LEU A 213 -12.43 -93.39 -15.85
C LEU A 213 -12.07 -94.59 -14.98
N ARG A 214 -12.03 -94.44 -13.65
CA ARG A 214 -11.82 -95.54 -12.70
C ARG A 214 -12.93 -96.60 -12.80
N LYS A 215 -14.19 -96.18 -12.93
CA LYS A 215 -15.34 -97.10 -13.09
C LYS A 215 -15.25 -97.86 -14.42
N GLU A 216 -14.91 -97.18 -15.51
CA GLU A 216 -14.71 -97.80 -16.83
C GLU A 216 -13.54 -98.78 -16.82
N LEU A 217 -12.42 -98.41 -16.19
CA LEU A 217 -11.26 -99.30 -15.98
C LEU A 217 -11.65 -100.54 -15.18
N ALA A 218 -12.44 -100.41 -14.11
CA ALA A 218 -12.90 -101.54 -13.32
C ALA A 218 -13.80 -102.49 -14.14
N PHE A 219 -14.70 -101.93 -14.95
CA PHE A 219 -15.55 -102.71 -15.84
C PHE A 219 -14.75 -103.48 -16.89
N THR A 220 -13.80 -102.83 -17.56
CA THR A 220 -12.94 -103.48 -18.56
C THR A 220 -12.07 -104.57 -17.94
N HIS A 221 -11.51 -104.35 -16.74
CA HIS A 221 -10.80 -105.39 -15.99
C HIS A 221 -11.71 -106.60 -15.68
N SER A 222 -12.98 -106.37 -15.34
CA SER A 222 -13.95 -107.47 -15.13
C SER A 222 -14.20 -108.26 -16.42
N ILE A 223 -14.35 -107.59 -17.56
CA ILE A 223 -14.49 -108.26 -18.87
C ILE A 223 -13.25 -109.08 -19.19
N ILE A 224 -12.06 -108.50 -19.03
CA ILE A 224 -10.80 -109.19 -19.28
C ILE A 224 -10.70 -110.44 -18.39
N ALA A 225 -11.01 -110.33 -17.10
CA ALA A 225 -11.01 -111.48 -16.18
C ALA A 225 -12.01 -112.56 -16.61
N ASP A 226 -13.19 -112.19 -17.11
CA ASP A 226 -14.18 -113.13 -17.65
C ASP A 226 -13.72 -113.79 -18.95
N GLN A 227 -13.13 -113.02 -19.87
CA GLN A 227 -12.54 -113.53 -21.11
C GLN A 227 -11.38 -114.48 -20.81
N ARG A 228 -10.47 -114.15 -19.89
CA ARG A 228 -9.38 -115.05 -19.46
C ARG A 228 -9.90 -116.35 -18.86
N ARG A 229 -10.99 -116.31 -18.07
CA ARG A 229 -11.64 -117.53 -17.56
C ARG A 229 -12.24 -118.37 -18.68
N LYS A 230 -12.89 -117.75 -19.66
CA LYS A 230 -13.42 -118.43 -20.86
C LYS A 230 -12.30 -119.03 -21.71
N GLU A 231 -11.23 -118.30 -21.95
CA GLU A 231 -10.03 -118.79 -22.65
C GLU A 231 -9.45 -120.01 -21.93
N ALA A 232 -9.26 -119.93 -20.61
CA ALA A 232 -8.76 -121.05 -19.81
C ALA A 232 -9.67 -122.29 -19.92
N ALA A 233 -10.99 -122.11 -19.82
CA ALA A 233 -11.96 -123.20 -19.95
C ALA A 233 -11.98 -123.81 -21.37
N LEU A 234 -11.86 -122.98 -22.41
CA LEU A 234 -11.77 -123.45 -23.80
C LEU A 234 -10.45 -124.20 -24.04
N LEU A 235 -9.32 -123.71 -23.51
CA LEU A 235 -8.04 -124.39 -23.59
C LEU A 235 -8.07 -125.75 -22.89
N GLU A 236 -8.71 -125.84 -21.72
CA GLU A 236 -8.94 -127.11 -21.02
C GLU A 236 -9.78 -128.08 -21.86
N LYS A 237 -10.85 -127.59 -22.49
CA LYS A 237 -11.69 -128.41 -23.39
C LYS A 237 -10.93 -128.88 -24.62
N ILE A 238 -10.11 -128.03 -25.22
CA ILE A 238 -9.25 -128.40 -26.36
C ILE A 238 -8.23 -129.45 -25.91
N ALA A 239 -7.60 -129.28 -24.76
CA ALA A 239 -6.68 -130.28 -24.20
C ALA A 239 -7.38 -131.63 -23.96
N ALA A 240 -8.61 -131.61 -23.44
CA ALA A 240 -9.43 -132.81 -23.27
C ALA A 240 -9.76 -133.49 -24.61
N LEU A 241 -10.19 -132.74 -25.63
CA LEU A 241 -10.47 -133.27 -26.97
C LEU A 241 -9.23 -133.86 -27.64
N ASN A 242 -8.08 -133.18 -27.53
CA ASN A 242 -6.80 -133.67 -28.06
C ASN A 242 -6.29 -134.91 -27.33
N SER A 243 -6.79 -135.20 -26.13
CA SER A 243 -6.44 -136.40 -25.36
C SER A 243 -7.33 -137.63 -25.67
N LEU A 244 -8.31 -137.50 -26.57
CA LEU A 244 -9.18 -138.62 -26.97
C LEU A 244 -8.48 -139.58 -27.97
N PRO A 245 -8.67 -140.90 -27.85
CA PRO A 245 -8.14 -141.88 -28.79
C PRO A 245 -8.73 -141.72 -30.20
N ALA A 246 -7.91 -141.89 -31.24
CA ALA A 246 -8.27 -141.63 -32.63
C ALA A 246 -9.46 -142.49 -33.14
N GLU A 247 -9.69 -143.67 -32.56
CA GLU A 247 -10.76 -144.58 -32.96
C GLU A 247 -12.18 -144.08 -32.65
N ALA A 248 -12.36 -143.13 -31.72
CA ALA A 248 -13.69 -142.62 -31.35
C ALA A 248 -14.20 -141.51 -32.28
N ILE A 249 -13.32 -140.83 -33.02
CA ILE A 249 -13.65 -139.60 -33.77
C ILE A 249 -14.30 -139.93 -35.14
N THR A 250 -13.98 -141.08 -35.73
CA THR A 250 -14.46 -141.47 -37.07
C THR A 250 -15.93 -141.92 -37.08
N ALA A 251 -16.48 -142.39 -35.95
CA ALA A 251 -17.86 -142.90 -35.90
C ALA A 251 -18.94 -141.80 -35.95
N ASP A 252 -18.69 -140.62 -35.39
CA ASP A 252 -19.70 -139.54 -35.31
C ASP A 252 -19.75 -138.65 -36.56
N ALA A 253 -18.66 -138.56 -37.33
CA ALA A 253 -18.62 -137.76 -38.56
C ALA A 253 -19.57 -138.29 -39.66
N HIS A 254 -19.89 -139.60 -39.63
CA HIS A 254 -20.79 -140.22 -40.62
C HIS A 254 -22.29 -139.99 -40.36
N ARG A 255 -22.70 -139.42 -39.21
CA ARG A 255 -24.13 -139.22 -38.88
C ARG A 255 -24.72 -137.89 -39.36
N LEU A 256 -23.93 -136.92 -39.82
CA LEU A 256 -24.39 -135.55 -40.13
C LEU A 256 -24.57 -135.24 -41.64
N SER A 257 -24.38 -136.20 -42.54
CA SER A 257 -24.27 -135.94 -44.00
C SER A 257 -25.49 -136.29 -44.88
N PHE A 258 -26.64 -136.69 -44.33
CA PHE A 258 -27.82 -137.05 -45.12
C PHE A 258 -28.91 -135.95 -45.08
N GLY A 259 -28.89 -135.00 -46.03
CA GLY A 259 -30.00 -134.02 -46.15
C GLY A 259 -29.84 -132.81 -47.07
N HIS A 260 -29.02 -132.84 -48.14
CA HIS A 260 -28.96 -131.71 -49.09
C HIS A 260 -29.96 -131.94 -50.25
N ARG A 261 -31.05 -131.15 -50.30
CA ARG A 261 -31.96 -131.02 -51.46
C ARG A 261 -31.56 -129.75 -52.22
N GLU A 262 -31.19 -129.87 -53.50
CA GLU A 262 -30.84 -128.73 -54.35
C GLU A 262 -32.13 -128.03 -54.85
N GLU A 263 -32.46 -126.86 -54.30
CA GLU A 263 -33.54 -126.00 -54.78
C GLU A 263 -32.99 -124.99 -55.79
N LYS A 264 -33.62 -124.87 -56.97
CA LYS A 264 -33.24 -123.89 -58.02
C LYS A 264 -33.47 -122.45 -57.52
N PRO A 265 -32.61 -121.47 -57.89
CA PRO A 265 -32.79 -120.06 -57.51
C PRO A 265 -34.09 -119.47 -58.09
N ARG A 266 -34.86 -118.73 -57.26
CA ARG A 266 -36.04 -117.96 -57.68
C ARG A 266 -35.61 -116.66 -58.36
N MET A 267 -36.29 -116.25 -59.42
CA MET A 267 -35.98 -115.04 -60.20
C MET A 267 -36.83 -113.86 -59.70
N TYR A 268 -36.22 -112.70 -59.51
CA TYR A 268 -36.89 -111.48 -59.02
C TYR A 268 -36.88 -110.42 -60.11
N CYS A 269 -38.02 -109.76 -60.37
CA CYS A 269 -38.03 -108.57 -61.19
C CYS A 269 -38.02 -107.31 -60.31
N ASP A 270 -36.93 -106.54 -60.43
CA ASP A 270 -36.67 -105.28 -59.74
C ASP A 270 -37.48 -104.07 -60.26
N ILE A 271 -38.16 -104.18 -61.40
CA ILE A 271 -39.04 -103.11 -61.93
C ILE A 271 -40.44 -103.15 -61.31
N CYS A 272 -40.96 -104.36 -61.03
CA CYS A 272 -42.29 -104.52 -60.44
C CYS A 272 -42.28 -105.09 -59.01
N GLU A 273 -41.10 -105.41 -58.48
CA GLU A 273 -40.88 -105.96 -57.14
C GLU A 273 -41.59 -107.30 -56.85
N GLU A 274 -41.82 -108.11 -57.89
CA GLU A 274 -42.50 -109.40 -57.79
C GLU A 274 -41.56 -110.56 -58.20
N PHE A 275 -41.65 -111.68 -57.49
CA PHE A 275 -40.87 -112.88 -57.77
C PHE A 275 -41.59 -113.78 -58.79
N ASP A 276 -40.79 -114.41 -59.66
CA ASP A 276 -41.15 -115.53 -60.54
C ASP A 276 -42.26 -115.29 -61.59
N GLN A 277 -42.69 -114.05 -61.84
CA GLN A 277 -43.69 -113.76 -62.88
C GLN A 277 -43.10 -113.54 -64.28
N HIS A 278 -42.09 -112.68 -64.39
CA HIS A 278 -41.34 -112.40 -65.61
C HIS A 278 -39.90 -112.02 -65.25
N GLU A 279 -38.99 -112.07 -66.22
CA GLU A 279 -37.65 -111.53 -66.06
C GLU A 279 -37.69 -110.00 -66.17
N THR A 280 -36.68 -109.31 -65.64
CA THR A 280 -36.63 -107.83 -65.62
C THR A 280 -36.73 -107.22 -67.03
N GLU A 281 -36.21 -107.90 -68.06
CA GLU A 281 -36.18 -107.39 -69.43
C GLU A 281 -37.57 -107.38 -70.11
N ASP A 282 -38.51 -108.21 -69.65
CA ASP A 282 -39.86 -108.35 -70.21
C ASP A 282 -40.93 -107.63 -69.36
N CYS A 283 -40.54 -106.74 -68.44
CA CYS A 283 -41.51 -106.07 -67.57
C CYS A 283 -42.43 -105.12 -68.39
N PRO A 284 -43.75 -105.33 -68.39
CA PRO A 284 -44.69 -104.51 -69.16
C PRO A 284 -44.75 -103.05 -68.70
N LYS A 285 -44.22 -102.72 -67.51
CA LYS A 285 -44.07 -101.35 -67.02
C LYS A 285 -42.96 -100.57 -67.73
N GLN A 286 -42.09 -101.23 -68.50
CA GLN A 286 -40.90 -100.62 -69.11
C GLN A 286 -41.20 -99.83 -70.40
N VAL A 287 -42.44 -99.83 -70.92
CA VAL A 287 -42.77 -99.24 -72.24
C VAL A 287 -43.93 -98.25 -72.15
N SER A 288 -43.78 -97.08 -71.49
CA SER A 288 -44.77 -95.97 -71.55
C SER A 288 -44.31 -94.61 -70.99
N GLU A 289 -43.03 -94.22 -71.10
CA GLU A 289 -42.63 -92.88 -70.60
C GLU A 289 -41.57 -92.16 -71.45
N GLU A 290 -41.73 -92.24 -72.77
CA GLU A 290 -40.91 -91.46 -73.70
C GLU A 290 -41.80 -90.82 -74.78
N GLU A 291 -42.77 -89.96 -74.38
CA GLU A 291 -43.38 -88.91 -75.23
C GLU A 291 -44.51 -88.15 -74.48
N ALA A 292 -44.20 -86.98 -73.86
CA ALA A 292 -45.08 -85.79 -73.78
C ALA A 292 -44.50 -84.68 -72.86
N GLN A 293 -44.48 -83.45 -73.39
CA GLN A 293 -43.93 -82.16 -72.88
C GLN A 293 -44.66 -81.58 -71.62
N PRO A 294 -44.40 -80.33 -71.11
CA PRO A 294 -43.39 -79.27 -71.42
C PRO A 294 -42.66 -78.62 -70.20
N VAL A 295 -41.60 -77.85 -70.50
CA VAL A 295 -40.81 -77.05 -69.55
C VAL A 295 -41.54 -75.77 -69.14
N THR A 296 -42.07 -75.69 -67.91
CA THR A 296 -42.60 -74.45 -67.34
C THR A 296 -41.51 -73.66 -66.59
N LYS A 297 -41.29 -72.40 -66.99
CA LYS A 297 -40.35 -71.45 -66.37
C LYS A 297 -40.70 -71.24 -64.88
N LYS A 298 -39.79 -71.61 -63.97
CA LYS A 298 -39.88 -71.29 -62.54
C LYS A 298 -39.30 -69.90 -62.28
N THR A 299 -40.03 -69.06 -61.56
CA THR A 299 -39.59 -67.75 -61.06
C THR A 299 -38.37 -67.94 -60.13
N PRO A 300 -37.34 -67.07 -60.19
CA PRO A 300 -36.20 -67.19 -59.27
C PRO A 300 -36.64 -66.95 -57.82
N PRO A 301 -36.13 -67.72 -56.85
CA PRO A 301 -36.39 -67.47 -55.44
C PRO A 301 -35.78 -66.13 -54.99
N PRO A 302 -36.35 -65.48 -53.96
CA PRO A 302 -35.86 -64.20 -53.44
C PRO A 302 -34.40 -64.32 -52.95
N PRO A 303 -33.62 -63.22 -53.03
CA PRO A 303 -32.22 -63.23 -52.60
C PRO A 303 -32.11 -63.56 -51.11
N ARG A 304 -31.14 -64.42 -50.76
CA ARG A 304 -30.82 -64.79 -49.38
C ARG A 304 -30.33 -63.56 -48.62
N GLU A 305 -30.84 -63.38 -47.41
CA GLU A 305 -30.31 -62.39 -46.47
C GLU A 305 -28.88 -62.78 -46.06
N TYR A 306 -27.96 -61.82 -46.13
CA TYR A 306 -26.54 -62.02 -45.84
C TYR A 306 -26.30 -62.06 -44.33
N CYS A 307 -25.32 -62.87 -43.92
CA CYS A 307 -24.89 -63.02 -42.53
C CYS A 307 -23.79 -62.01 -42.20
N ASP A 308 -24.06 -61.08 -41.27
CA ASP A 308 -23.12 -60.03 -40.84
C ASP A 308 -21.80 -60.58 -40.27
N TYR A 309 -21.77 -61.85 -39.83
CA TYR A 309 -20.55 -62.48 -39.34
C TYR A 309 -19.57 -62.87 -40.45
N CYS A 310 -20.05 -63.05 -41.68
CA CYS A 310 -19.23 -63.49 -42.82
C CYS A 310 -18.47 -62.35 -43.50
N GLU A 311 -18.97 -61.11 -43.45
CA GLU A 311 -18.33 -59.95 -44.10
C GLU A 311 -17.29 -59.23 -43.21
N GLY A 312 -17.23 -59.56 -41.91
CA GLY A 312 -16.26 -58.97 -40.96
C GLY A 312 -14.82 -59.48 -41.06
N LYS A 313 -14.52 -60.42 -41.98
CA LYS A 313 -13.17 -60.99 -42.16
C LYS A 313 -12.62 -60.79 -43.56
N MET A 314 -12.59 -59.54 -44.03
CA MET A 314 -11.71 -59.14 -45.13
C MET A 314 -10.57 -58.26 -44.61
N PHE A 315 -9.44 -58.95 -44.47
CA PHE A 315 -8.06 -58.50 -44.28
C PHE A 315 -7.77 -57.10 -44.88
N VAL A 316 -7.66 -56.07 -44.04
CA VAL A 316 -7.13 -54.75 -44.48
C VAL A 316 -5.61 -54.84 -44.50
N ARG A 317 -5.05 -55.13 -45.68
CA ARG A 317 -3.62 -54.96 -45.95
C ARG A 317 -3.35 -53.50 -46.34
N SER A 318 -2.54 -52.86 -45.52
CA SER A 318 -2.10 -51.47 -45.55
C SER A 318 -1.62 -50.98 -46.93
N ARG A 319 -2.00 -49.75 -47.30
CA ARG A 319 -1.20 -48.93 -48.21
C ARG A 319 -0.96 -47.57 -47.58
N VAL A 320 0.26 -47.40 -47.11
CA VAL A 320 0.87 -46.17 -46.62
C VAL A 320 0.80 -45.09 -47.70
N ARG A 321 0.28 -43.91 -47.34
CA ARG A 321 0.79 -42.64 -47.86
C ARG A 321 1.08 -41.74 -46.67
N LEU A 322 2.36 -41.43 -46.52
CA LEU A 322 2.87 -40.36 -45.69
C LEU A 322 2.19 -39.04 -46.10
N ASN A 323 1.68 -38.29 -45.13
CA ASN A 323 1.97 -36.87 -45.08
C ASN A 323 1.93 -36.38 -43.63
N SER A 324 3.10 -35.89 -43.24
CA SER A 324 3.39 -34.98 -42.15
C SER A 324 2.31 -33.96 -41.85
N SER A 325 1.89 -33.87 -40.59
CA SER A 325 2.10 -32.68 -39.75
C SER A 325 1.55 -32.96 -38.35
N GLY A 326 2.37 -32.69 -37.33
CA GLY A 326 2.07 -33.02 -35.95
C GLY A 326 1.00 -32.12 -35.29
N TYR A 327 0.41 -32.70 -34.24
CA TYR A 327 0.09 -32.13 -32.92
C TYR A 327 -0.16 -30.61 -32.82
N VAL A 328 -1.39 -30.09 -32.59
CA VAL A 328 -2.26 -30.12 -31.37
C VAL A 328 -1.72 -29.20 -30.25
N PRO A 329 -2.56 -28.47 -29.48
CA PRO A 329 -3.57 -27.46 -29.80
C PRO A 329 -3.33 -26.18 -28.92
N GLY A 330 -4.28 -25.25 -28.84
CA GLY A 330 -4.41 -24.39 -27.65
C GLY A 330 -4.31 -22.89 -27.90
N VAL A 331 -5.48 -22.31 -28.09
CA VAL A 331 -5.79 -20.89 -28.25
C VAL A 331 -5.50 -20.11 -26.96
N MET A 332 -4.83 -18.96 -27.06
CA MET A 332 -5.12 -17.78 -26.24
C MET A 332 -4.69 -16.51 -26.98
N ASN A 333 -5.68 -15.68 -27.35
CA ASN A 333 -5.47 -14.31 -27.80
C ASN A 333 -5.03 -13.43 -26.63
N PRO A 334 -4.39 -12.29 -26.91
CA PRO A 334 -5.13 -11.06 -26.62
C PRO A 334 -5.03 -9.99 -27.72
N LEU A 335 -6.15 -9.30 -27.89
CA LEU A 335 -6.27 -8.02 -28.57
C LEU A 335 -5.50 -6.92 -27.81
N ILE A 336 -4.83 -6.07 -28.59
CA ILE A 336 -4.78 -4.59 -28.52
C ILE A 336 -4.40 -3.98 -27.16
N VAL A 337 -3.33 -3.19 -27.08
CA VAL A 337 -3.36 -1.70 -27.11
C VAL A 337 -1.94 -1.18 -27.44
N THR A 338 -1.89 -0.15 -28.31
CA THR A 338 -0.84 0.89 -28.54
C THR A 338 0.63 0.51 -28.62
#